data_AF-A0ABD1CZ95-F1
#
_entry.id   AF-A0ABD1CZ95-F1
#
_cell.length_a   1.000
_cell.length_b   1.000
_cell.length_c   1.000
_cell.angle_alpha   90.00
_cell.angle_beta   90.00
_cell.angle_gamma   90.00
#
_symmetry.space_group_name_H-M   'P 1'
#
loop_
_entity.id
_entity.type
_entity.pdbx_description
1 polymer ?
#
loop_
_entity_poly.entity_id
_entity_poly.type
_entity_poly.pdbx_seq_one_letter_code
_entity_poly.pdbx_strand_id
1 'polypeptide(L)'
;MSSSGGLLKDLGHPGFNETLKSHNTVTFKLVKTVSDFTETLAQLYEQHAEALQLLVSNYRKRNGELRKERPACQSNLFFAWETFMQEIEADSQATIDVASALSRQIARPLLERSFYRKVQSRKVFTHRESFDTIISKTEDKLSKCRIDYKDAYIAHRQNPTQQTLTQYIDSHNAYVQQLHATNAMLNEYHCETLPQLMQELEEIYSDLCNIVSEAVLQTAESISVKALEQSKRYDNLANQCKNVSPSQDLGYFVRSLPVPANSQQIPKKPFAPPQPEEGEDFVDYGINILDSSASLLKNELIVDSGASIQVRPSLEALKRESQELEIQIKQLQDSVDALVRSQIKGVENQLYNKANEIQEDISMKKFDLRAKQVHLAAVRAQVRRTNILNKLVTEKIH
;
A
#
# COMPACT_ATOMS: atom_id res chain seq x y z
N MET A 1 -21.71 6.47 39.14
CA MET A 1 -23.15 6.62 38.84
C MET A 1 -23.84 5.32 39.22
N SER A 2 -24.80 5.41 40.11
CA SER A 2 -25.46 4.32 40.84
C SER A 2 -26.31 3.42 39.93
N SER A 3 -25.86 2.19 39.70
CA SER A 3 -26.68 1.13 39.11
C SER A 3 -27.66 0.59 40.16
N SER A 4 -28.84 1.21 40.26
CA SER A 4 -30.00 0.48 40.79
C SER A 4 -30.45 -0.46 39.67
N GLY A 5 -29.74 -1.58 39.51
CA GLY A 5 -30.00 -2.56 38.47
C GLY A 5 -31.26 -3.34 38.79
N GLY A 6 -32.33 -3.15 38.01
CA GLY A 6 -33.46 -4.07 38.01
C GLY A 6 -33.01 -5.40 37.44
N LEU A 7 -33.17 -6.49 38.20
CA LEU A 7 -32.85 -7.83 37.74
C LEU A 7 -34.04 -8.36 36.93
N LEU A 8 -33.78 -9.17 35.90
CA LEU A 8 -34.86 -9.64 35.01
C LEU A 8 -35.88 -10.50 35.79
N LYS A 9 -35.42 -11.19 36.83
CA LYS A 9 -36.24 -11.98 37.76
C LYS A 9 -37.34 -11.19 38.46
N ASP A 10 -37.20 -9.87 38.56
CA ASP A 10 -38.18 -8.99 39.20
C ASP A 10 -39.29 -8.57 38.20
N LEU A 11 -39.18 -8.94 36.91
CA LEU A 11 -40.10 -8.60 35.82
C LEU A 11 -41.14 -9.71 35.53
N GLY A 12 -41.74 -10.26 36.57
CA GLY A 12 -42.76 -11.33 36.46
C GLY A 12 -44.13 -10.88 35.93
N HIS A 13 -44.35 -9.59 35.69
CA HIS A 13 -45.66 -9.10 35.26
C HIS A 13 -46.00 -9.56 33.81
N PRO A 14 -47.21 -10.10 33.54
CA PRO A 14 -47.60 -10.59 32.21
C PRO A 14 -47.45 -9.54 31.10
N GLY A 15 -47.69 -8.27 31.41
CA GLY A 15 -47.57 -7.14 30.48
C GLY A 15 -46.17 -6.93 29.88
N PHE A 16 -45.12 -7.55 30.45
CA PHE A 16 -43.76 -7.45 29.91
C PHE A 16 -43.41 -8.56 28.91
N ASN A 17 -44.23 -9.60 28.77
CA ASN A 17 -43.88 -10.78 27.97
C ASN A 17 -43.60 -10.44 26.50
N GLU A 18 -44.45 -9.62 25.88
CA GLU A 18 -44.27 -9.22 24.47
C GLU A 18 -43.03 -8.32 24.28
N THR A 19 -42.75 -7.45 25.25
CA THR A 19 -41.51 -6.65 25.25
C THR A 19 -40.27 -7.53 25.34
N LEU A 20 -40.29 -8.56 26.21
CA LEU A 20 -39.18 -9.51 26.36
C LEU A 20 -38.96 -10.35 25.08
N LYS A 21 -40.04 -10.84 24.46
CA LYS A 21 -39.97 -11.55 23.17
C LYS A 21 -39.41 -10.66 22.07
N SER A 22 -39.86 -9.41 22.00
CA SER A 22 -39.39 -8.42 21.03
C SER A 22 -37.90 -8.13 21.21
N HIS A 23 -37.47 -7.86 22.45
CA HIS A 23 -36.06 -7.64 22.77
C HIS A 23 -35.20 -8.84 22.38
N ASN A 24 -35.58 -10.07 22.78
CA ASN A 24 -34.86 -11.29 22.43
C ASN A 24 -34.76 -11.49 20.91
N THR A 25 -35.85 -11.20 20.18
CA THR A 25 -35.87 -11.25 18.71
C THR A 25 -34.88 -10.28 18.10
N VAL A 26 -34.83 -9.04 18.58
CA VAL A 26 -33.89 -8.02 18.12
C VAL A 26 -32.44 -8.43 18.42
N THR A 27 -32.16 -9.00 19.61
CA THR A 27 -30.82 -9.49 19.96
C THR A 27 -30.33 -10.57 18.99
N PHE A 28 -31.16 -11.56 18.64
CA PHE A 28 -30.77 -12.56 17.65
C PHE A 28 -30.67 -12.02 16.23
N LYS A 29 -31.45 -10.98 15.88
CA LYS A 29 -31.26 -10.26 14.61
C LYS A 29 -29.90 -9.58 14.58
N LEU A 30 -29.48 -8.94 15.68
CA LEU A 30 -28.16 -8.32 15.79
C LEU A 30 -27.03 -9.35 15.57
N VAL A 31 -27.10 -10.51 16.23
CA VAL A 31 -26.12 -11.61 16.02
C VAL A 31 -26.00 -11.95 14.54
N LYS A 32 -27.13 -12.13 13.85
CA LYS A 32 -27.14 -12.40 12.41
C LYS A 32 -26.56 -11.24 11.61
N THR A 33 -26.95 -10.00 11.89
CA THR A 33 -26.44 -8.81 11.20
C THR A 33 -24.93 -8.68 11.33
N VAL A 34 -24.35 -8.93 12.52
CA VAL A 34 -22.90 -8.91 12.73
C VAL A 34 -22.21 -10.00 11.91
N SER A 35 -22.76 -11.21 11.88
CA SER A 35 -22.25 -12.30 11.03
C SER A 35 -22.30 -11.93 9.55
N ASP A 36 -23.45 -11.48 9.04
CA ASP A 36 -23.65 -11.16 7.62
C ASP A 36 -22.74 -10.00 7.18
N PHE A 37 -22.57 -8.99 8.05
CA PHE A 37 -21.61 -7.89 7.84
C PHE A 37 -20.17 -8.42 7.77
N THR A 38 -19.77 -9.27 8.70
CA THR A 38 -18.41 -9.82 8.77
C THR A 38 -18.09 -10.68 7.55
N GLU A 39 -19.05 -11.48 7.07
CA GLU A 39 -18.92 -12.28 5.84
C GLU A 39 -18.80 -11.39 4.60
N THR A 40 -19.62 -10.33 4.51
CA THR A 40 -19.53 -9.37 3.40
C THR A 40 -18.20 -8.63 3.41
N LEU A 41 -17.71 -8.26 4.60
CA LEU A 41 -16.39 -7.68 4.76
C LEU A 41 -15.30 -8.64 4.28
N ALA A 42 -15.36 -9.92 4.66
CA ALA A 42 -14.43 -10.95 4.21
C ALA A 42 -14.35 -11.03 2.67
N GLN A 43 -15.50 -11.00 1.98
CA GLN A 43 -15.57 -11.02 0.51
C GLN A 43 -14.91 -9.79 -0.12
N LEU A 44 -15.05 -8.61 0.48
CA LEU A 44 -14.39 -7.39 0.00
C LEU A 44 -12.87 -7.48 0.16
N TYR A 45 -12.37 -8.06 1.27
CA TYR A 45 -10.95 -8.32 1.46
C TYR A 45 -10.43 -9.33 0.42
N GLU A 46 -11.17 -10.40 0.13
CA GLU A 46 -10.80 -11.40 -0.88
C GLU A 46 -10.66 -10.77 -2.28
N GLN A 47 -11.66 -10.00 -2.72
CA GLN A 47 -11.63 -9.28 -3.99
C GLN A 47 -10.47 -8.29 -4.07
N HIS A 48 -10.19 -7.56 -2.99
CA HIS A 48 -9.06 -6.64 -2.93
C HIS A 48 -7.73 -7.38 -3.07
N ALA A 49 -7.58 -8.51 -2.38
CA ALA A 49 -6.38 -9.31 -2.45
C ALA A 49 -6.14 -9.88 -3.85
N GLU A 50 -7.18 -10.38 -4.52
CA GLU A 50 -7.11 -10.86 -5.91
C GLU A 50 -6.65 -9.75 -6.87
N ALA A 51 -7.18 -8.54 -6.71
CA ALA A 51 -6.77 -7.39 -7.52
C ALA A 51 -5.28 -7.04 -7.32
N LEU A 52 -4.78 -7.08 -6.08
CA LEU A 52 -3.36 -6.89 -5.78
C LEU A 52 -2.50 -8.00 -6.39
N GLN A 53 -2.92 -9.26 -6.28
CA GLN A 53 -2.19 -10.40 -6.84
C GLN A 53 -2.10 -10.31 -8.36
N LEU A 54 -3.20 -9.94 -9.02
CA LEU A 54 -3.24 -9.75 -10.46
C LEU A 54 -2.30 -8.61 -10.90
N LEU A 55 -2.30 -7.49 -10.17
CA LEU A 55 -1.40 -6.37 -10.40
C LEU A 55 0.06 -6.83 -10.37
N VAL A 56 0.47 -7.49 -9.29
CA VAL A 56 1.86 -7.97 -9.12
C VAL A 56 2.24 -8.98 -10.18
N SER A 57 1.38 -9.95 -10.48
CA SER A 57 1.64 -10.97 -11.51
C SER A 57 1.93 -10.35 -12.88
N ASN A 58 1.12 -9.35 -13.28
CA ASN A 58 1.31 -8.63 -14.54
C ASN A 58 2.66 -7.89 -14.59
N TYR A 59 3.04 -7.21 -13.51
CA TYR A 59 4.29 -6.45 -13.46
C TYR A 59 5.52 -7.33 -13.24
N ARG A 60 5.41 -8.49 -12.57
CA ARG A 60 6.52 -9.46 -12.48
C ARG A 60 6.92 -9.98 -13.85
N LYS A 61 5.95 -10.25 -14.74
CA LYS A 61 6.24 -10.66 -16.13
C LYS A 61 7.01 -9.56 -16.88
N ARG A 62 6.54 -8.32 -16.81
CA ARG A 62 7.21 -7.16 -17.41
C ARG A 62 8.61 -6.93 -16.83
N ASN A 63 8.74 -7.05 -15.51
CA ASN A 63 10.02 -6.90 -14.82
C ASN A 63 11.02 -8.00 -15.22
N GLY A 64 10.54 -9.21 -15.51
CA GLY A 64 11.35 -10.29 -16.07
C GLY A 64 12.01 -9.93 -17.40
N GLU A 65 11.30 -9.22 -18.29
CA GLU A 65 11.87 -8.71 -19.54
C GLU A 65 12.91 -7.60 -19.28
N LEU A 66 12.62 -6.66 -18.36
CA LEU A 66 13.58 -5.61 -17.98
C LEU A 66 14.90 -6.18 -17.43
N ARG A 67 14.84 -7.29 -16.68
CA ARG A 67 16.07 -7.97 -16.21
C ARG A 67 16.94 -8.50 -17.34
N LYS A 68 16.35 -8.90 -18.48
CA LYS A 68 17.10 -9.41 -19.64
C LYS A 68 17.80 -8.29 -20.40
N GLU A 69 17.19 -7.11 -20.46
CA GLU A 69 17.74 -5.94 -21.16
C GLU A 69 18.82 -5.22 -20.34
N ARG A 70 18.81 -5.38 -19.01
CA ARG A 70 19.75 -4.70 -18.12
C ARG A 70 21.15 -5.33 -18.16
N PRO A 71 22.21 -4.51 -18.02
CA PRO A 71 23.54 -5.00 -17.64
C PRO A 71 23.51 -5.89 -16.39
N ALA A 72 24.34 -6.95 -16.41
CA ALA A 72 24.51 -7.90 -15.30
C ALA A 72 25.35 -7.31 -14.15
N CYS A 73 24.98 -6.13 -13.66
CA CYS A 73 25.57 -5.46 -12.51
C CYS A 73 24.54 -5.29 -11.40
N GLN A 74 24.94 -5.00 -10.17
CA GLN A 74 24.00 -4.65 -9.10
C GLN A 74 23.35 -3.26 -9.37
N SER A 75 22.08 -3.10 -8.99
CA SER A 75 21.41 -1.79 -8.94
C SER A 75 20.46 -1.74 -7.75
N ASN A 76 20.71 -0.79 -6.86
CA ASN A 76 19.90 -0.54 -5.68
C ASN A 76 18.53 0.04 -6.08
N LEU A 77 18.46 0.85 -7.14
CA LEU A 77 17.19 1.37 -7.66
C LEU A 77 16.28 0.23 -8.12
N PHE A 78 16.82 -0.72 -8.88
CA PHE A 78 16.04 -1.86 -9.35
C PHE A 78 15.63 -2.79 -8.20
N PHE A 79 16.52 -3.00 -7.23
CA PHE A 79 16.20 -3.77 -6.04
C PHE A 79 15.04 -3.13 -5.25
N ALA A 80 15.06 -1.81 -5.02
CA ALA A 80 13.98 -1.10 -4.35
C ALA A 80 12.63 -1.25 -5.07
N TRP A 81 12.63 -1.22 -6.40
CA TRP A 81 11.44 -1.50 -7.22
C TRP A 81 10.93 -2.93 -7.04
N GLU A 82 11.83 -3.92 -7.03
CA GLU A 82 11.46 -5.32 -6.81
C GLU A 82 10.91 -5.56 -5.41
N THR A 83 11.51 -4.95 -4.39
CA THR A 83 11.02 -5.00 -3.03
C THR A 83 9.63 -4.39 -2.94
N PHE A 84 9.38 -3.24 -3.59
CA PHE A 84 8.03 -2.66 -3.61
C PHE A 84 6.98 -3.62 -4.18
N MET A 85 7.26 -4.29 -5.30
CA MET A 85 6.35 -5.31 -5.83
C MET A 85 6.16 -6.49 -4.87
N GLN A 86 7.21 -6.92 -4.17
CA GLN A 86 7.11 -7.97 -3.15
C GLN A 86 6.25 -7.53 -1.95
N GLU A 87 6.34 -6.27 -1.52
CA GLU A 87 5.51 -5.76 -0.43
C GLU A 87 4.02 -5.70 -0.78
N ILE A 88 3.69 -5.39 -2.04
CA ILE A 88 2.31 -5.44 -2.56
C ILE A 88 1.81 -6.89 -2.64
N GLU A 89 2.67 -7.85 -2.97
CA GLU A 89 2.33 -9.27 -2.97
C GLU A 89 2.06 -9.78 -1.55
N ALA A 90 2.90 -9.37 -0.59
CA ALA A 90 2.69 -9.67 0.82
C ALA A 90 1.41 -9.02 1.36
N ASP A 91 1.05 -7.81 0.89
CA ASP A 91 -0.26 -7.20 1.19
C ASP A 91 -1.43 -8.04 0.69
N SER A 92 -1.33 -8.59 -0.53
CA SER A 92 -2.34 -9.52 -1.05
C SER A 92 -2.51 -10.72 -0.13
N GLN A 93 -1.41 -11.42 0.21
CA GLN A 93 -1.46 -12.61 1.06
C GLN A 93 -2.04 -12.31 2.45
N ALA A 94 -1.58 -11.23 3.11
CA ALA A 94 -2.10 -10.84 4.42
C ALA A 94 -3.59 -10.45 4.37
N THR A 95 -4.04 -9.88 3.24
CA THR A 95 -5.47 -9.55 3.01
C THR A 95 -6.31 -10.83 2.84
N ILE A 96 -5.78 -11.87 2.17
CA ILE A 96 -6.42 -13.20 2.08
C ILE A 96 -6.53 -13.84 3.46
N ASP A 97 -5.47 -13.77 4.26
CA ASP A 97 -5.46 -14.38 5.59
C ASP A 97 -6.51 -13.73 6.50
N VAL A 98 -6.64 -12.39 6.46
CA VAL A 98 -7.72 -11.67 7.15
C VAL A 98 -9.10 -12.06 6.60
N ALA A 99 -9.31 -12.11 5.28
CA ALA A 99 -10.58 -12.55 4.70
C ALA A 99 -10.99 -13.95 5.20
N SER A 100 -10.02 -14.88 5.21
CA SER A 100 -10.21 -16.25 5.70
C SER A 100 -10.57 -16.28 7.18
N ALA A 101 -9.89 -15.50 8.02
CA ALA A 101 -10.20 -15.38 9.44
C ALA A 101 -11.61 -14.82 9.68
N LEU A 102 -11.96 -13.72 9.01
CA LEU A 102 -13.28 -13.09 9.10
C LEU A 102 -14.40 -14.07 8.73
N SER A 103 -14.27 -14.81 7.63
CA SER A 103 -15.31 -15.76 7.21
C SER A 103 -15.33 -17.04 8.08
N ARG A 104 -14.19 -17.72 8.20
CA ARG A 104 -14.13 -19.08 8.75
C ARG A 104 -14.01 -19.13 10.27
N GLN A 105 -13.40 -18.13 10.88
CA GLN A 105 -13.12 -18.12 12.33
C GLN A 105 -14.07 -17.22 13.10
N ILE A 106 -14.69 -16.23 12.44
CA ILE A 106 -15.55 -15.23 13.11
C ILE A 106 -17.01 -15.34 12.66
N ALA A 107 -17.32 -15.10 11.39
CA ALA A 107 -18.70 -15.02 10.90
C ALA A 107 -19.47 -16.34 11.09
N ARG A 108 -18.93 -17.45 10.58
CA ARG A 108 -19.60 -18.76 10.73
C ARG A 108 -19.68 -19.21 12.20
N PRO A 109 -18.58 -19.17 12.99
CA PRO A 109 -18.65 -19.59 14.39
C PRO A 109 -19.56 -18.71 15.25
N LEU A 110 -19.75 -17.42 14.93
CA LEU A 110 -20.71 -16.56 15.63
C LEU A 110 -22.14 -17.12 15.57
N LEU A 111 -22.56 -17.60 14.39
CA LEU A 111 -23.89 -18.22 14.23
C LEU A 111 -23.97 -19.58 14.93
N GLU A 112 -22.93 -20.40 14.81
CA GLU A 112 -22.89 -21.73 15.42
C GLU A 112 -22.90 -21.65 16.95
N ARG A 113 -22.05 -20.79 17.54
CA ARG A 113 -21.94 -20.58 18.99
C ARG A 113 -23.20 -19.96 19.60
N SER A 114 -23.98 -19.19 18.84
CA SER A 114 -25.22 -18.58 19.35
C SER A 114 -26.47 -19.44 19.14
N PHE A 115 -26.39 -20.48 18.30
CA PHE A 115 -27.56 -21.27 17.90
C PHE A 115 -28.24 -21.98 19.07
N TYR A 116 -27.47 -22.57 19.98
CA TYR A 116 -28.05 -23.31 21.12
C TYR A 116 -28.83 -22.38 22.06
N ARG A 117 -28.36 -21.13 22.26
CA ARG A 117 -29.09 -20.11 23.03
C ARG A 117 -30.38 -19.67 22.34
N LYS A 118 -30.42 -19.65 21.00
CA LYS A 118 -31.66 -19.41 20.22
C LYS A 118 -32.69 -20.50 20.43
N VAL A 119 -32.26 -21.76 20.49
CA VAL A 119 -33.14 -22.88 20.81
C VAL A 119 -33.64 -22.79 22.25
N GLN A 120 -32.75 -22.45 23.19
CA GLN A 120 -33.11 -22.29 24.60
C GLN A 120 -34.13 -21.16 24.81
N SER A 121 -33.93 -19.97 24.21
CA SER A 121 -34.87 -18.85 24.41
C SER A 121 -36.29 -19.18 23.94
N ARG A 122 -36.40 -19.90 22.81
CA ARG A 122 -37.69 -20.40 22.32
C ARG A 122 -38.37 -21.31 23.34
N LYS A 123 -37.63 -22.25 23.94
CA LYS A 123 -38.15 -23.14 24.97
C LYS A 123 -38.63 -22.37 26.19
N VAL A 124 -37.88 -21.38 26.67
CA VAL A 124 -38.29 -20.55 27.81
C VAL A 124 -39.63 -19.87 27.56
N PHE A 125 -39.83 -19.26 26.39
CA PHE A 125 -41.12 -18.65 26.06
C PHE A 125 -42.26 -19.67 25.89
N THR A 126 -41.99 -20.84 25.29
CA THR A 126 -42.98 -21.92 25.20
C THR A 126 -43.36 -22.48 26.57
N HIS A 127 -42.40 -22.62 27.48
CA HIS A 127 -42.65 -23.07 28.85
C HIS A 127 -43.51 -22.05 29.60
N ARG A 128 -43.19 -20.76 29.50
CA ARG A 128 -44.02 -19.68 30.09
C ARG A 128 -45.47 -19.75 29.62
N GLU A 129 -45.70 -19.86 28.31
CA GLU A 129 -47.05 -19.99 27.74
C GLU A 129 -47.79 -21.26 28.24
N SER A 130 -47.05 -22.35 28.40
CA SER A 130 -47.58 -23.60 28.94
C SER A 130 -48.00 -23.45 30.40
N PHE A 131 -47.18 -22.79 31.23
CA PHE A 131 -47.52 -22.49 32.62
C PHE A 131 -48.70 -21.52 32.73
N ASP A 132 -48.73 -20.45 31.94
CA ASP A 132 -49.85 -19.51 31.89
C ASP A 132 -51.17 -20.25 31.56
N THR A 133 -51.13 -21.22 30.65
CA THR A 133 -52.29 -22.08 30.31
C THR A 133 -52.71 -22.98 31.49
N ILE A 134 -51.74 -23.54 32.23
CA ILE A 134 -52.01 -24.38 33.40
C ILE A 134 -52.65 -23.56 34.53
N ILE A 135 -52.13 -22.34 34.78
CA ILE A 135 -52.67 -21.42 35.77
C ILE A 135 -54.09 -21.00 35.40
N SER A 136 -54.32 -20.55 34.17
CA SER A 136 -55.65 -20.15 33.69
C SER A 136 -56.70 -21.28 33.85
N LYS A 137 -56.36 -22.52 33.47
CA LYS A 137 -57.26 -23.67 33.67
C LYS A 137 -57.56 -23.96 35.15
N THR A 138 -56.61 -23.67 36.04
CA THR A 138 -56.76 -23.87 37.47
C THR A 138 -57.64 -22.79 38.09
N GLU A 139 -57.54 -21.55 37.61
CA GLU A 139 -58.42 -20.45 37.98
C GLU A 139 -59.87 -20.67 37.48
N ASP A 140 -60.05 -21.19 36.26
CA ASP A 140 -61.37 -21.54 35.73
C ASP A 140 -62.08 -22.61 36.58
N LYS A 141 -61.32 -23.64 37.03
CA LYS A 141 -61.84 -24.66 37.95
C LYS A 141 -62.28 -24.05 39.28
N LEU A 142 -61.48 -23.14 39.84
CA LEU A 142 -61.84 -22.43 41.07
C LEU A 142 -63.10 -21.60 40.90
N SER A 143 -63.21 -20.87 39.78
CA SER A 143 -64.39 -20.09 39.43
C SER A 143 -65.65 -20.97 39.37
N LYS A 144 -65.55 -22.14 38.74
CA LYS A 144 -66.63 -23.13 38.69
C LYS A 144 -67.02 -23.64 40.08
N CYS A 145 -66.07 -24.09 40.90
CA CYS A 145 -66.36 -24.55 42.27
C CYS A 145 -67.01 -23.46 43.12
N ARG A 146 -66.63 -22.19 42.93
CA ARG A 146 -67.26 -21.05 43.61
C ARG A 146 -68.71 -20.85 43.20
N ILE A 147 -69.03 -21.00 41.90
CA ILE A 147 -70.40 -20.92 41.38
C ILE A 147 -71.23 -22.07 41.96
N ASP A 148 -70.74 -23.31 41.88
CA ASP A 148 -71.42 -24.51 42.38
C ASP A 148 -71.71 -24.41 43.89
N TYR A 149 -70.76 -23.87 44.67
CA TYR A 149 -70.94 -23.59 46.10
C TYR A 149 -72.03 -22.53 46.35
N LYS A 150 -72.01 -21.43 45.61
CA LYS A 150 -73.01 -20.35 45.71
C LYS A 150 -74.41 -20.86 45.38
N ASP A 151 -74.55 -21.66 44.32
CA ASP A 151 -75.84 -22.18 43.89
C ASP A 151 -76.40 -23.19 44.90
N ALA A 152 -75.54 -24.07 45.44
CA ALA A 152 -75.93 -24.99 46.52
C ALA A 152 -76.38 -24.25 47.80
N TYR A 153 -75.71 -23.15 48.15
CA TYR A 153 -76.12 -22.27 49.25
C TYR A 153 -77.51 -21.66 49.03
N ILE A 154 -77.76 -21.11 47.83
CA ILE A 154 -79.06 -20.52 47.49
C ILE A 154 -80.16 -21.58 47.53
N ALA A 155 -79.91 -22.76 46.96
CA ALA A 155 -80.85 -23.87 46.95
C ALA A 155 -81.22 -24.35 48.36
N HIS A 156 -80.23 -24.51 49.25
CA HIS A 156 -80.47 -24.88 50.64
C HIS A 156 -81.26 -23.81 51.40
N ARG A 157 -80.93 -22.52 51.17
CA ARG A 157 -81.64 -21.39 51.79
C ARG A 157 -83.11 -21.31 51.34
N GLN A 158 -83.40 -21.63 50.09
CA GLN A 158 -84.76 -21.59 49.55
C GLN A 158 -85.61 -22.80 49.99
N ASN A 159 -85.01 -23.99 50.11
CA ASN A 159 -85.69 -25.21 50.52
C ASN A 159 -84.81 -26.08 51.45
N PRO A 160 -84.84 -25.84 52.77
CA PRO A 160 -83.98 -26.53 53.71
C PRO A 160 -84.38 -28.00 53.88
N THR A 161 -83.52 -28.91 53.40
CA THR A 161 -83.66 -30.36 53.57
C THR A 161 -82.29 -30.98 53.88
N GLN A 162 -82.26 -32.22 54.38
CA GLN A 162 -81.00 -32.94 54.65
C GLN A 162 -80.17 -33.14 53.37
N GLN A 163 -80.83 -33.34 52.23
CA GLN A 163 -80.17 -33.47 50.94
C GLN A 163 -79.52 -32.16 50.49
N THR A 164 -80.23 -31.03 50.59
CA THR A 164 -79.68 -29.72 50.20
C THR A 164 -78.56 -29.27 51.15
N LEU A 165 -78.62 -29.65 52.43
CA LEU A 165 -77.54 -29.42 53.40
C LEU A 165 -76.27 -30.22 53.03
N THR A 166 -76.43 -31.49 52.67
CA THR A 166 -75.29 -32.35 52.28
C THR A 166 -74.60 -31.79 51.04
N GLN A 167 -75.38 -31.45 49.99
CA GLN A 167 -74.83 -30.84 48.76
C GLN A 167 -74.14 -29.50 49.03
N TYR A 168 -74.68 -28.68 49.94
CA TYR A 168 -74.06 -27.41 50.33
C TYR A 168 -72.69 -27.63 51.00
N ILE A 169 -72.59 -28.59 51.93
CA ILE A 169 -71.34 -28.95 52.61
C ILE A 169 -70.32 -29.53 51.62
N ASP A 170 -70.76 -30.41 50.71
CA ASP A 170 -69.87 -31.02 49.72
C ASP A 170 -69.31 -29.99 48.73
N SER A 171 -70.16 -29.11 48.19
CA SER A 171 -69.72 -28.02 47.31
C SER A 171 -68.82 -27.01 48.05
N HIS A 172 -69.07 -26.77 49.35
CA HIS A 172 -68.18 -25.95 50.19
C HIS A 172 -66.79 -26.57 50.30
N ASN A 173 -66.72 -27.85 50.67
CA ASN A 173 -65.46 -28.57 50.84
C ASN A 173 -64.67 -28.62 49.53
N ALA A 174 -65.34 -28.88 48.40
CA ALA A 174 -64.71 -28.86 47.08
C ALA A 174 -64.17 -27.46 46.72
N TYR A 175 -64.93 -26.40 46.99
CA TYR A 175 -64.47 -25.03 46.77
C TYR A 175 -63.25 -24.67 47.62
N VAL A 176 -63.28 -24.97 48.92
CA VAL A 176 -62.15 -24.69 49.83
C VAL A 176 -60.89 -25.44 49.41
N GLN A 177 -61.02 -26.73 49.08
CA GLN A 177 -59.88 -27.53 48.59
C GLN A 177 -59.29 -26.95 47.30
N GLN A 178 -60.14 -26.61 46.32
CA GLN A 178 -59.68 -26.02 45.07
C GLN A 178 -59.06 -24.63 45.28
N LEU A 179 -59.58 -23.82 46.21
CA LEU A 179 -59.02 -22.51 46.56
C LEU A 179 -57.58 -22.65 47.09
N HIS A 180 -57.35 -23.58 48.02
CA HIS A 180 -56.01 -23.84 48.54
C HIS A 180 -55.07 -24.36 47.45
N ALA A 181 -55.53 -25.26 46.57
CA ALA A 181 -54.75 -25.75 45.45
C ALA A 181 -54.36 -24.63 44.47
N THR A 182 -55.33 -23.80 44.07
CA THR A 182 -55.08 -22.66 43.17
C THR A 182 -54.12 -21.65 43.79
N ASN A 183 -54.30 -21.28 45.06
CA ASN A 183 -53.39 -20.36 45.75
C ASN A 183 -51.96 -20.91 45.86
N ALA A 184 -51.81 -22.20 46.15
CA ALA A 184 -50.50 -22.84 46.19
C ALA A 184 -49.81 -22.83 44.82
N MET A 185 -50.55 -23.13 43.74
CA MET A 185 -50.04 -23.08 42.37
C MET A 185 -49.65 -21.65 41.93
N LEU A 186 -50.46 -20.65 42.27
CA LEU A 186 -50.15 -19.25 41.99
C LEU A 186 -48.88 -18.80 42.73
N ASN A 187 -48.74 -19.18 44.00
CA ASN A 187 -47.56 -18.86 44.79
C ASN A 187 -46.29 -19.49 44.18
N GLU A 188 -46.32 -20.79 43.88
CA GLU A 188 -45.19 -21.50 43.25
C GLU A 188 -44.82 -20.90 41.89
N TYR A 189 -45.83 -20.57 41.07
CA TYR A 189 -45.59 -20.02 39.74
C TYR A 189 -44.96 -18.63 39.82
N HIS A 190 -45.53 -17.72 40.61
CA HIS A 190 -45.11 -16.31 40.63
C HIS A 190 -43.87 -16.06 41.48
N CYS A 191 -43.64 -16.84 42.54
CA CYS A 191 -42.50 -16.63 43.43
C CYS A 191 -41.26 -17.45 43.04
N GLU A 192 -41.43 -18.61 42.41
CA GLU A 192 -40.31 -19.51 42.11
C GLU A 192 -40.14 -19.74 40.61
N THR A 193 -41.16 -20.28 39.94
CA THR A 193 -41.04 -20.75 38.54
C THR A 193 -40.77 -19.62 37.56
N LEU A 194 -41.58 -18.55 37.59
CA LEU A 194 -41.44 -17.44 36.64
C LEU A 194 -40.14 -16.66 36.84
N PRO A 195 -39.70 -16.34 38.07
CA PRO A 195 -38.38 -15.78 38.31
C PRO A 195 -37.22 -16.62 37.75
N GLN A 196 -37.29 -17.96 37.87
CA GLN A 196 -36.29 -18.86 37.28
C GLN A 196 -36.27 -18.77 35.74
N LEU A 197 -37.43 -18.75 35.09
CA LEU A 197 -37.51 -18.54 33.64
C LEU A 197 -36.91 -17.20 33.21
N MET A 198 -37.09 -16.15 34.01
CA MET A 198 -36.49 -14.84 33.74
C MET A 198 -34.97 -14.87 33.93
N GLN A 199 -34.46 -15.59 34.92
CA GLN A 199 -33.03 -15.80 35.09
C GLN A 199 -32.42 -16.53 33.88
N GLU A 200 -33.08 -17.56 33.35
CA GLU A 200 -32.62 -18.23 32.11
C GLU A 200 -32.53 -17.25 30.93
N LEU A 201 -33.49 -16.32 30.78
CA LEU A 201 -33.42 -15.28 29.74
C LEU A 201 -32.26 -14.30 29.95
N GLU A 202 -31.95 -13.97 31.20
CA GLU A 202 -30.83 -13.11 31.57
C GLU A 202 -29.49 -13.79 31.22
N GLU A 203 -29.34 -15.07 31.56
CA GLU A 203 -28.18 -15.89 31.19
C GLU A 203 -28.00 -15.99 29.67
N ILE A 204 -29.10 -16.23 28.94
CA ILE A 204 -29.09 -16.23 27.47
C ILE A 204 -28.58 -14.88 26.95
N TYR A 205 -29.09 -13.77 27.46
CA TYR A 205 -28.70 -12.45 26.99
C TYR A 205 -27.23 -12.14 27.29
N SER A 206 -26.77 -12.45 28.50
CA SER A 206 -25.37 -12.27 28.92
C SER A 206 -24.41 -13.03 28.00
N ASP A 207 -24.73 -14.29 27.70
CA ASP A 207 -23.94 -15.11 26.78
C ASP A 207 -23.90 -14.55 25.36
N LEU A 208 -25.04 -14.06 24.85
CA LEU A 208 -25.07 -13.44 23.52
C LEU A 208 -24.25 -12.16 23.48
N CYS A 209 -24.26 -11.34 24.54
CA CYS A 209 -23.40 -10.17 24.65
C CYS A 209 -21.92 -10.57 24.60
N ASN A 210 -21.52 -11.61 25.33
CA ASN A 210 -20.14 -12.10 25.31
C ASN A 210 -19.74 -12.63 23.93
N ILE A 211 -20.58 -13.47 23.31
CA ILE A 211 -20.34 -14.05 21.99
C ILE A 211 -20.19 -12.95 20.92
N VAL A 212 -21.09 -11.97 20.90
CA VAL A 212 -21.07 -10.89 19.90
C VAL A 212 -19.89 -9.95 20.12
N SER A 213 -19.62 -9.55 21.37
CA SER A 213 -18.50 -8.65 21.68
C SER A 213 -17.15 -9.31 21.37
N GLU A 214 -16.99 -10.59 21.66
CA GLU A 214 -15.80 -11.37 21.30
C GLU A 214 -15.60 -11.41 19.78
N ALA A 215 -16.66 -11.65 18.99
CA ALA A 215 -16.57 -11.66 17.53
C ALA A 215 -16.16 -10.28 16.95
N VAL A 216 -16.70 -9.20 17.50
CA VAL A 216 -16.33 -7.83 17.11
C VAL A 216 -14.88 -7.52 17.49
N LEU A 217 -14.45 -7.94 18.69
CA LEU A 217 -13.07 -7.79 19.15
C LEU A 217 -12.09 -8.52 18.22
N GLN A 218 -12.34 -9.81 17.93
CA GLN A 218 -11.49 -10.61 17.04
C GLN A 218 -11.39 -10.03 15.63
N THR A 219 -12.48 -9.43 15.13
CA THR A 219 -12.48 -8.71 13.85
C THR A 219 -11.53 -7.52 13.90
N ALA A 220 -11.63 -6.70 14.95
CA ALA A 220 -10.78 -5.52 15.13
C ALA A 220 -9.30 -5.89 15.29
N GLU A 221 -8.99 -6.91 16.10
CA GLU A 221 -7.64 -7.40 16.32
C GLU A 221 -7.01 -7.94 15.02
N SER A 222 -7.73 -8.73 14.24
CA SER A 222 -7.24 -9.28 12.96
C SER A 222 -6.83 -8.16 11.98
N ILE A 223 -7.65 -7.12 11.87
CA ILE A 223 -7.38 -5.97 11.00
C ILE A 223 -6.21 -5.14 11.55
N SER A 224 -6.17 -4.94 12.88
CA SER A 224 -5.12 -4.16 13.54
C SER A 224 -3.73 -4.80 13.37
N VAL A 225 -3.62 -6.12 13.55
CA VAL A 225 -2.37 -6.87 13.37
C VAL A 225 -1.87 -6.70 11.93
N LYS A 226 -2.73 -6.91 10.93
CA LYS A 226 -2.38 -6.69 9.52
C LYS A 226 -1.86 -5.27 9.28
N ALA A 227 -2.55 -4.24 9.79
CA ALA A 227 -2.16 -2.85 9.59
C ALA A 227 -0.79 -2.53 10.21
N LEU A 228 -0.50 -3.08 11.39
CA LEU A 228 0.79 -2.89 12.07
C LEU A 228 1.95 -3.53 11.29
N GLU A 229 1.76 -4.76 10.81
CA GLU A 229 2.76 -5.46 10.00
C GLU A 229 2.99 -4.76 8.66
N GLN A 230 1.90 -4.30 8.02
CA GLN A 230 1.96 -3.52 6.79
C GLN A 230 2.78 -2.24 6.98
N SER A 231 2.51 -1.47 8.05
CA SER A 231 3.28 -0.25 8.36
C SER A 231 4.77 -0.53 8.48
N LYS A 232 5.15 -1.56 9.25
CA LYS A 232 6.56 -1.96 9.44
C LYS A 232 7.27 -2.28 8.13
N ARG A 233 6.59 -3.02 7.24
CA ARG A 233 7.14 -3.38 5.93
C ARG A 233 7.36 -2.17 5.04
N TYR A 234 6.41 -1.25 4.97
CA TYR A 234 6.56 -0.03 4.18
C TYR A 234 7.57 0.96 4.76
N ASP A 235 7.72 1.03 6.09
CA ASP A 235 8.79 1.82 6.71
C ASP A 235 10.18 1.30 6.31
N ASN A 236 10.36 -0.02 6.27
CA ASN A 236 11.59 -0.64 5.79
C ASN A 236 11.85 -0.33 4.32
N LEU A 237 10.83 -0.45 3.45
CA LEU A 237 10.95 -0.08 2.03
C LEU A 237 11.30 1.40 1.86
N ALA A 238 10.66 2.30 2.60
CA ALA A 238 10.94 3.73 2.55
C ALA A 238 12.40 4.03 2.93
N ASN A 239 12.94 3.33 3.92
CA ASN A 239 14.36 3.43 4.29
C ASN A 239 15.29 2.89 3.19
N GLN A 240 14.92 1.79 2.52
CA GLN A 240 15.68 1.28 1.37
C GLN A 240 15.70 2.29 0.22
N CYS A 241 14.56 2.91 -0.10
CA CYS A 241 14.47 3.94 -1.14
C CYS A 241 15.35 5.16 -0.84
N LYS A 242 15.42 5.60 0.43
CA LYS A 242 16.31 6.70 0.86
C LYS A 242 17.80 6.36 0.70
N ASN A 243 18.15 5.08 0.75
CA ASN A 243 19.52 4.60 0.63
C ASN A 243 19.93 4.32 -0.83
N VAL A 244 19.05 4.54 -1.81
CA VAL A 244 19.40 4.43 -3.23
C VAL A 244 20.44 5.49 -3.58
N SER A 245 21.62 5.04 -4.03
CA SER A 245 22.75 5.90 -4.36
C SER A 245 23.12 5.81 -5.84
N PRO A 246 22.90 6.88 -6.64
CA PRO A 246 23.25 6.88 -8.05
C PRO A 246 24.73 6.66 -8.32
N SER A 247 25.61 7.20 -7.48
CA SER A 247 27.06 7.03 -7.64
C SER A 247 27.50 5.58 -7.38
N GLN A 248 26.87 4.88 -6.44
CA GLN A 248 27.12 3.46 -6.22
C GLN A 248 26.62 2.61 -7.38
N ASP A 249 25.40 2.84 -7.85
CA ASP A 249 24.81 2.13 -8.99
C ASP A 249 25.66 2.31 -10.26
N LEU A 250 26.08 3.54 -10.57
CA LEU A 250 27.00 3.83 -11.67
C LEU A 250 28.37 3.15 -11.45
N GLY A 251 28.87 3.12 -10.22
CA GLY A 251 30.10 2.41 -9.88
C GLY A 251 30.01 0.90 -10.10
N TYR A 252 28.86 0.27 -9.86
CA TYR A 252 28.62 -1.13 -10.20
C TYR A 252 28.52 -1.33 -11.72
N PHE A 253 27.81 -0.45 -12.40
CA PHE A 253 27.68 -0.48 -13.86
C PHE A 253 29.05 -0.36 -14.55
N VAL A 254 29.85 0.65 -14.22
CA VAL A 254 31.18 0.87 -14.84
C VAL A 254 32.09 -0.34 -14.62
N ARG A 255 32.05 -0.96 -13.42
CA ARG A 255 32.82 -2.17 -13.12
C ARG A 255 32.38 -3.40 -13.91
N SER A 256 31.14 -3.42 -14.41
CA SER A 256 30.64 -4.51 -15.27
C SER A 256 31.05 -4.38 -16.73
N LEU A 257 31.56 -3.22 -17.16
CA LEU A 257 31.94 -3.00 -18.55
C LEU A 257 33.31 -3.63 -18.84
N PRO A 258 33.46 -4.35 -19.96
CA PRO A 258 34.77 -4.84 -20.39
C PRO A 258 35.62 -3.66 -20.87
N VAL A 259 36.65 -3.28 -20.10
CA VAL A 259 37.58 -2.20 -20.49
C VAL A 259 38.81 -2.81 -21.17
N PRO A 260 39.11 -2.48 -22.44
CA PRO A 260 40.33 -2.93 -23.10
C PRO A 260 41.58 -2.38 -22.40
N ALA A 261 42.62 -3.20 -22.24
CA ALA A 261 43.86 -2.84 -21.54
C ALA A 261 44.58 -1.59 -22.12
N ASN A 262 44.38 -1.28 -23.40
CA ASN A 262 45.01 -0.15 -24.10
C ASN A 262 44.12 1.10 -24.22
N SER A 263 42.93 1.13 -23.61
CA SER A 263 41.93 2.20 -23.77
C SER A 263 42.35 3.59 -23.26
N GLN A 264 43.45 3.69 -22.50
CA GLN A 264 43.89 4.96 -21.89
C GLN A 264 44.88 5.78 -22.74
N GLN A 265 45.36 5.27 -23.88
CA GLN A 265 46.25 6.07 -24.74
C GLN A 265 45.44 6.97 -25.68
N ILE A 266 45.59 8.29 -25.52
CA ILE A 266 45.02 9.29 -26.44
C ILE A 266 45.58 9.00 -27.85
N PRO A 267 44.73 8.75 -28.86
CA PRO A 267 45.19 8.51 -30.22
C PRO A 267 45.86 9.78 -30.78
N LYS A 268 47.18 9.83 -30.78
CA LYS A 268 47.96 10.93 -31.36
C LYS A 268 48.31 10.59 -32.81
N LYS A 269 48.14 11.57 -33.71
CA LYS A 269 48.57 11.44 -35.10
C LYS A 269 50.04 11.86 -35.23
N PRO A 270 50.95 10.98 -35.68
CA PRO A 270 52.33 11.36 -35.96
C PRO A 270 52.40 12.19 -37.25
N PHE A 271 53.46 12.99 -37.39
CA PHE A 271 53.82 13.57 -38.69
C PHE A 271 54.22 12.45 -39.67
N ALA A 272 53.68 12.48 -40.88
CA ALA A 272 53.97 11.50 -41.93
C ALA A 272 54.59 12.24 -43.14
N PRO A 273 55.88 12.01 -43.46
CA PRO A 273 56.49 12.57 -44.66
C PRO A 273 55.88 11.92 -45.92
N PRO A 274 55.95 12.57 -47.10
CA PRO A 274 55.54 11.97 -48.36
C PRO A 274 56.25 10.62 -48.57
N GLN A 275 55.48 9.56 -48.82
CA GLN A 275 56.05 8.29 -49.23
C GLN A 275 56.17 8.29 -50.77
N PRO A 276 57.26 7.77 -51.35
CA PRO A 276 57.34 7.56 -52.79
C PRO A 276 56.17 6.66 -53.23
N GLU A 277 55.57 6.92 -54.39
CA GLU A 277 54.53 6.04 -54.93
C GLU A 277 55.09 4.60 -55.03
N GLU A 278 54.33 3.62 -54.55
CA GLU A 278 54.71 2.21 -54.65
C GLU A 278 54.71 1.81 -56.14
N GLY A 279 55.86 1.88 -56.80
CA GLY A 279 56.00 1.40 -58.18
C GLY A 279 57.11 1.98 -59.05
N GLU A 280 57.94 2.94 -58.60
CA GLU A 280 59.09 3.38 -59.39
C GLU A 280 60.41 2.78 -58.88
N ASP A 281 60.84 1.70 -59.54
CA ASP A 281 62.19 1.17 -59.44
C ASP A 281 63.20 2.27 -59.83
N PHE A 282 63.88 2.83 -58.83
CA PHE A 282 64.97 3.77 -59.05
C PHE A 282 66.15 3.04 -59.71
N VAL A 283 66.25 3.18 -61.04
CA VAL A 283 67.42 2.77 -61.81
C VAL A 283 68.54 3.80 -61.56
N ASP A 284 69.63 3.30 -61.00
CA ASP A 284 70.90 4.00 -60.78
C ASP A 284 71.44 4.60 -62.10
N TYR A 285 71.22 5.90 -62.29
CA TYR A 285 72.04 6.69 -63.19
C TYR A 285 72.63 7.85 -62.38
N GLY A 286 73.93 7.75 -62.16
CA GLY A 286 74.81 8.75 -61.55
C GLY A 286 74.75 10.10 -62.25
N ILE A 287 73.73 10.88 -61.91
CA ILE A 287 73.70 12.33 -62.04
C ILE A 287 74.03 12.86 -60.65
N ASN A 288 75.11 13.65 -60.55
CA ASN A 288 75.37 14.55 -59.44
C ASN A 288 74.16 15.49 -59.28
N ILE A 289 73.17 15.08 -58.51
CA ILE A 289 72.12 15.96 -58.02
C ILE A 289 72.71 16.70 -56.80
N LEU A 290 73.59 17.66 -57.08
CA LEU A 290 73.96 18.74 -56.17
C LEU A 290 72.81 19.77 -56.00
N ASP A 291 71.56 19.36 -56.26
CA ASP A 291 70.39 20.25 -56.20
C ASP A 291 69.10 19.53 -55.74
N SER A 292 69.24 18.48 -54.91
CA SER A 292 68.11 17.85 -54.19
C SER A 292 68.00 18.41 -52.78
N SER A 293 68.16 19.73 -52.66
CA SER A 293 67.77 20.51 -51.49
C SER A 293 66.24 20.63 -51.36
N ALA A 294 65.46 19.74 -51.96
CA ALA A 294 64.14 19.40 -51.44
C ALA A 294 64.35 18.60 -50.14
N SER A 295 64.88 19.29 -49.14
CA SER A 295 65.09 18.81 -47.77
C SER A 295 63.86 18.01 -47.36
N LEU A 296 64.00 16.74 -46.98
CA LEU A 296 62.89 15.96 -46.43
C LEU A 296 62.26 16.80 -45.31
N LEU A 297 61.04 17.27 -45.56
CA LEU A 297 60.39 18.20 -44.65
C LEU A 297 60.15 17.49 -43.33
N LYS A 298 60.62 18.10 -42.25
CA LYS A 298 60.41 17.62 -40.89
C LYS A 298 59.10 18.17 -40.35
N ASN A 299 58.70 17.73 -39.16
CA ASN A 299 57.53 18.25 -38.44
C ASN A 299 57.76 19.70 -37.94
N GLU A 300 58.16 20.62 -38.81
CA GLU A 300 58.56 21.99 -38.51
C GLU A 300 58.04 22.94 -39.59
N LEU A 301 57.82 24.21 -39.22
CA LEU A 301 57.42 25.24 -40.17
C LEU A 301 58.66 25.78 -40.90
N ILE A 302 58.54 26.11 -42.19
CA ILE A 302 59.64 26.60 -43.04
C ILE A 302 59.53 28.12 -43.21
N VAL A 303 60.66 28.83 -43.11
CA VAL A 303 60.74 30.29 -43.24
C VAL A 303 61.87 30.66 -44.21
N ASP A 304 61.65 30.47 -45.51
CA ASP A 304 62.47 31.03 -46.59
C ASP A 304 61.86 32.37 -47.06
N SER A 305 62.61 33.22 -47.75
CA SER A 305 62.22 34.48 -48.40
C SER A 305 60.84 34.44 -49.07
N GLY A 306 60.44 33.32 -49.70
CA GLY A 306 59.09 33.13 -50.25
C GLY A 306 58.03 32.71 -49.22
N ALA A 307 58.36 31.81 -48.28
CA ALA A 307 57.41 31.28 -47.29
C ALA A 307 57.15 32.24 -46.11
N SER A 308 58.18 33.00 -45.69
CA SER A 308 58.15 33.96 -44.58
C SER A 308 57.12 35.08 -44.78
N ILE A 309 56.82 35.42 -46.04
CA ILE A 309 55.84 36.47 -46.38
C ILE A 309 54.44 36.08 -45.90
N GLN A 310 54.10 34.78 -45.88
CA GLN A 310 52.77 34.30 -45.47
C GLN A 310 52.67 33.89 -43.99
N VAL A 311 53.78 33.52 -43.34
CA VAL A 311 53.77 33.08 -41.93
C VAL A 311 53.35 34.21 -40.98
N ARG A 312 53.80 35.44 -41.20
CA ARG A 312 53.48 36.59 -40.32
C ARG A 312 52.01 37.01 -40.38
N PRO A 313 51.40 37.25 -41.56
CA PRO A 313 49.96 37.53 -41.65
C PRO A 313 49.09 36.39 -41.10
N SER A 314 49.49 35.13 -41.33
CA SER A 314 48.79 33.96 -40.79
C SER A 314 48.83 33.94 -39.26
N LEU A 315 49.95 34.28 -38.62
CA LEU A 315 50.04 34.37 -37.17
C LEU A 315 49.12 35.45 -36.58
N GLU A 316 49.06 36.62 -37.21
CA GLU A 316 48.18 37.70 -36.77
C GLU A 316 46.70 37.33 -36.91
N ALA A 317 46.34 36.66 -38.01
CA ALA A 317 45.00 36.11 -38.22
C ALA A 317 44.63 35.08 -37.13
N LEU A 318 45.53 34.13 -36.84
CA LEU A 318 45.33 33.12 -35.79
C LEU A 318 45.23 33.74 -34.39
N LYS A 319 45.99 34.80 -34.10
CA LYS A 319 45.87 35.55 -32.83
C LYS A 319 44.51 36.23 -32.70
N ARG A 320 44.01 36.83 -33.78
CA ARG A 320 42.68 37.45 -33.81
C ARG A 320 41.58 36.41 -33.63
N GLU A 321 41.65 35.31 -34.38
CA GLU A 321 40.71 34.18 -34.26
C GLU A 321 40.72 33.59 -32.85
N SER A 322 41.89 33.43 -32.23
CA SER A 322 41.99 32.96 -30.84
C SER A 322 41.26 33.88 -29.86
N GLN A 323 41.40 35.20 -30.00
CA GLN A 323 40.72 36.17 -29.14
C GLN A 323 39.20 36.15 -29.36
N GLU A 324 38.75 36.06 -30.60
CA GLU A 324 37.32 35.95 -30.94
C GLU A 324 36.70 34.68 -30.35
N LEU A 325 37.38 33.54 -30.46
CA LEU A 325 36.96 32.27 -29.87
C LEU A 325 36.88 32.35 -28.34
N GLU A 326 37.84 33.01 -27.67
CA GLU A 326 37.81 33.22 -26.22
C GLU A 326 36.59 34.04 -25.77
N ILE A 327 36.25 35.09 -26.51
CA ILE A 327 35.05 35.91 -26.25
C ILE A 327 33.78 35.06 -26.44
N GLN A 328 33.67 34.32 -27.56
CA GLN A 328 32.52 33.45 -27.83
C GLN A 328 32.35 32.36 -26.77
N ILE A 329 33.45 31.74 -26.32
CA ILE A 329 33.43 30.73 -25.25
C ILE A 329 32.91 31.35 -23.95
N LYS A 330 33.37 32.55 -23.58
CA LYS A 330 32.89 33.21 -22.37
C LYS A 330 31.39 33.49 -22.43
N GLN A 331 30.91 34.04 -23.55
CA GLN A 331 29.48 34.31 -23.76
C GLN A 331 28.63 33.02 -23.71
N LEU A 332 29.10 31.94 -24.32
CA LEU A 332 28.44 30.64 -24.27
C LEU A 332 28.42 30.06 -22.86
N GLN A 333 29.52 30.18 -22.10
CA GLN A 333 29.59 29.72 -20.71
C GLN A 333 28.57 30.47 -19.84
N ASP A 334 28.53 31.81 -19.92
CA ASP A 334 27.59 32.64 -19.15
C ASP A 334 26.13 32.29 -19.51
N SER A 335 25.86 32.03 -20.80
CA SER A 335 24.54 31.61 -21.29
C SER A 335 24.14 30.23 -20.75
N VAL A 336 25.04 29.25 -20.77
CA VAL A 336 24.80 27.92 -20.20
C VAL A 336 24.50 28.03 -18.71
N ASP A 337 25.28 28.80 -17.95
CA ASP A 337 25.09 28.93 -16.51
C ASP A 337 23.75 29.61 -16.17
N ALA A 338 23.31 30.59 -16.99
CA ALA A 338 22.00 31.21 -16.85
C ALA A 338 20.85 30.21 -17.11
N LEU A 339 20.97 29.42 -18.18
CA LEU A 339 19.98 28.38 -18.51
C LEU A 339 19.92 27.30 -17.42
N VAL A 340 21.05 26.84 -16.91
CA VAL A 340 21.11 25.84 -15.82
C VAL A 340 20.45 26.37 -14.55
N ARG A 341 20.71 27.61 -14.14
CA ARG A 341 20.03 28.22 -12.98
C ARG A 341 18.52 28.32 -13.19
N SER A 342 18.10 28.72 -14.39
CA SER A 342 16.67 28.80 -14.76
C SER A 342 16.01 27.42 -14.70
N GLN A 343 16.69 26.40 -15.18
CA GLN A 343 16.21 25.01 -15.14
C GLN A 343 16.07 24.51 -13.70
N ILE A 344 17.09 24.69 -12.85
CA ILE A 344 17.03 24.28 -11.43
C ILE A 344 15.82 24.91 -10.75
N LYS A 345 15.64 26.22 -10.92
CA LYS A 345 14.48 26.93 -10.39
C LYS A 345 13.17 26.40 -10.98
N GLY A 346 13.15 26.04 -12.26
CA GLY A 346 12.01 25.41 -12.91
C GLY A 346 11.64 24.07 -12.25
N VAL A 347 12.63 23.22 -12.00
CA VAL A 347 12.44 21.91 -11.33
C VAL A 347 11.96 22.11 -9.88
N GLU A 348 12.57 23.02 -9.12
CA GLU A 348 12.14 23.34 -7.75
C GLU A 348 10.70 23.84 -7.68
N ASN A 349 10.25 24.59 -8.69
CA ASN A 349 8.87 25.08 -8.81
C ASN A 349 7.94 24.10 -9.55
N GLN A 350 8.36 22.85 -9.76
CA GLN A 350 7.57 21.79 -10.40
C GLN A 350 7.13 22.12 -11.85
N LEU A 351 7.86 23.01 -12.54
CA LEU A 351 7.62 23.41 -13.93
C LEU A 351 8.36 22.47 -14.90
N TYR A 352 8.04 21.18 -14.87
CA TYR A 352 8.79 20.14 -15.60
C TYR A 352 8.80 20.32 -17.13
N ASN A 353 7.68 20.75 -17.73
CA ASN A 353 7.63 20.99 -19.18
C ASN A 353 8.62 22.09 -19.60
N LYS A 354 8.66 23.19 -18.85
CA LYS A 354 9.60 24.30 -19.09
C LYS A 354 11.04 23.89 -18.80
N ALA A 355 11.28 23.10 -17.75
CA ALA A 355 12.60 22.57 -17.46
C ALA A 355 13.11 21.61 -18.55
N ASN A 356 12.20 20.87 -19.20
CA ASN A 356 12.50 19.99 -20.32
C ASN A 356 12.82 20.78 -21.60
N GLU A 357 12.05 21.81 -21.93
CA GLU A 357 12.37 22.72 -23.05
C GLU A 357 13.75 23.35 -22.88
N ILE A 358 14.05 23.87 -21.68
CA ILE A 358 15.36 24.46 -21.36
C ILE A 358 16.50 23.41 -21.40
N GLN A 359 16.22 22.13 -21.13
CA GLN A 359 17.23 21.06 -21.17
C GLN A 359 17.81 20.88 -22.58
N GLU A 360 17.00 21.01 -23.61
CA GLU A 360 17.44 20.91 -25.00
C GLU A 360 18.39 22.07 -25.35
N ASP A 361 18.00 23.31 -24.99
CA ASP A 361 18.83 24.50 -25.17
C ASP A 361 20.16 24.40 -24.41
N ILE A 362 20.14 23.93 -23.15
CA ILE A 362 21.36 23.67 -22.37
C ILE A 362 22.28 22.69 -23.09
N SER A 363 21.72 21.62 -23.63
CA SER A 363 22.48 20.57 -24.30
C SER A 363 23.14 21.10 -25.57
N MET A 364 22.40 21.86 -26.38
CA MET A 364 22.91 22.50 -27.59
C MET A 364 24.01 23.52 -27.27
N LYS A 365 23.78 24.42 -26.30
CA LYS A 365 24.76 25.43 -25.90
C LYS A 365 26.02 24.81 -25.29
N LYS A 366 25.90 23.72 -24.52
CA LYS A 366 27.06 22.97 -24.01
C LYS A 366 27.85 22.34 -25.15
N PHE A 367 27.19 21.80 -26.16
CA PHE A 367 27.86 21.26 -27.34
C PHE A 367 28.63 22.36 -28.08
N ASP A 368 27.99 23.49 -28.40
CA ASP A 368 28.63 24.64 -29.06
C ASP A 368 29.83 25.14 -28.27
N LEU A 369 29.68 25.29 -26.95
CA LEU A 369 30.75 25.67 -26.04
C LEU A 369 31.94 24.71 -26.14
N ARG A 370 31.69 23.38 -26.09
CA ARG A 370 32.75 22.36 -26.21
C ARG A 370 33.40 22.39 -27.59
N ALA A 371 32.63 22.55 -28.67
CA ALA A 371 33.15 22.65 -30.02
C ALA A 371 34.10 23.85 -30.18
N LYS A 372 33.72 25.02 -29.63
CA LYS A 372 34.58 26.21 -29.62
C LYS A 372 35.83 26.02 -28.75
N GLN A 373 35.73 25.34 -27.61
CA GLN A 373 36.89 25.00 -26.77
C GLN A 373 37.89 24.08 -27.49
N VAL A 374 37.40 23.07 -28.23
CA VAL A 374 38.24 22.20 -29.07
C VAL A 374 38.89 23.01 -30.18
N HIS A 375 38.14 23.89 -30.85
CA HIS A 375 38.69 24.74 -31.91
C HIS A 375 39.76 25.70 -31.38
N LEU A 376 39.49 26.36 -30.26
CA LEU A 376 40.47 27.23 -29.59
C LEU A 376 41.74 26.47 -29.21
N ALA A 377 41.63 25.21 -28.77
CA ALA A 377 42.80 24.38 -28.48
C ALA A 377 43.66 24.15 -29.74
N ALA A 378 43.04 23.93 -30.90
CA ALA A 378 43.73 23.79 -32.18
C ALA A 378 44.43 25.10 -32.60
N VAL A 379 43.71 26.24 -32.59
CA VAL A 379 44.26 27.56 -32.92
C VAL A 379 45.42 27.92 -31.98
N ARG A 380 45.26 27.70 -30.67
CA ARG A 380 46.35 27.94 -29.69
C ARG A 380 47.57 27.07 -29.96
N ALA A 381 47.40 25.82 -30.40
CA ALA A 381 48.52 24.96 -30.79
C ALA A 381 49.25 25.50 -32.02
N GLN A 382 48.51 25.95 -33.04
CA GLN A 382 49.07 26.59 -34.25
C GLN A 382 49.83 27.88 -33.89
N VAL A 383 49.22 28.79 -33.12
CA VAL A 383 49.86 30.03 -32.65
C VAL A 383 51.15 29.75 -31.88
N ARG A 384 51.15 28.76 -30.98
CA ARG A 384 52.36 28.35 -30.24
C ARG A 384 53.46 27.88 -31.19
N ARG A 385 53.14 27.02 -32.16
CA ARG A 385 54.12 26.50 -33.13
C ARG A 385 54.73 27.62 -33.96
N THR A 386 53.92 28.55 -34.44
CA THR A 386 54.36 29.70 -35.25
C THR A 386 55.14 30.73 -34.43
N ASN A 387 54.79 30.94 -33.15
CA ASN A 387 55.56 31.83 -32.26
C ASN A 387 56.97 31.29 -31.94
N ILE A 388 57.11 29.98 -31.72
CA ILE A 388 58.41 29.33 -31.50
C ILE A 388 59.32 29.56 -32.70
N LEU A 389 58.77 29.44 -33.91
CA LEU A 389 59.49 29.68 -35.15
C LEU A 389 59.92 31.14 -35.31
N ASN A 390 59.03 32.11 -35.03
CA ASN A 390 59.37 33.54 -35.13
C ASN A 390 60.49 33.95 -34.17
N LYS A 391 60.56 33.37 -32.96
CA LYS A 391 61.68 33.59 -32.03
C LYS A 391 63.01 33.06 -32.58
N LEU A 392 63.02 31.83 -33.12
CA LEU A 392 64.21 31.22 -33.71
C LEU A 392 64.73 31.98 -34.95
N VAL A 393 63.84 32.62 -35.71
CA VAL A 393 64.20 33.44 -36.88
C VAL A 393 64.71 34.82 -36.46
N THR A 394 64.16 35.42 -35.41
CA THR A 394 64.63 36.73 -34.91
C THR A 394 65.95 36.63 -34.15
N GLU A 395 66.21 35.55 -33.43
CA GLU A 395 67.48 35.28 -32.75
C GLU A 395 68.65 34.91 -33.70
N LYS A 396 68.36 34.55 -34.96
CA LYS A 396 69.39 34.31 -36.01
C LYS A 396 69.78 35.56 -36.82
N ILE A 397 69.09 36.69 -36.59
CA ILE A 397 69.32 37.98 -37.30
C ILE A 397 70.13 38.96 -36.41
N HIS A 398 70.61 38.51 -35.24
CA HIS A 398 71.68 39.13 -34.46
C HIS A 398 72.82 38.12 -34.31
#